data_AF-A0A061P5R7-F1
#
_entry.id   AF-A0A061P5R7-F1
#
_cell.length_a   1.000
_cell.length_b   1.000
_cell.length_c   1.000
_cell.angle_alpha   90.00
_cell.angle_beta   90.00
_cell.angle_gamma   90.00
#
_symmetry.space_group_name_H-M   'P 1'
#
loop_
_entity.id
_entity.type
_entity.pdbx_description
1 polymer ?
#
loop_
_entity_poly.entity_id
_entity_poly.type
_entity_poly.pdbx_seq_one_letter_code
_entity_poly.pdbx_strand_id
1 'polypeptide(L)' 'MKIPSFGSINQYYKQSQVKSTPASKGEAKQDRVEISQAAKEMQSGKVDPAREQRIQELQAKIDAGEYR' A
#
# COMPACT_ATOMS: atom_id res chain seq x y z
N MET A 1 42.64 36.55 51.24
CA MET A 1 42.13 35.85 50.05
C MET A 1 40.62 35.71 50.16
N LYS A 2 39.86 36.08 49.12
CA LYS A 2 38.41 35.82 48.97
C LYS A 2 38.18 35.33 47.55
N ILE A 3 37.61 34.14 47.39
CA ILE A 3 37.27 33.51 46.10
C ILE A 3 35.75 33.59 45.96
N PRO A 4 35.17 34.20 44.92
CA PRO A 4 33.74 34.10 44.67
C PRO A 4 33.39 32.70 44.15
N SER A 5 32.35 32.11 44.74
CA SER A 5 31.82 30.78 44.42
C SER A 5 31.23 30.75 43.00
N PHE A 6 31.55 29.69 42.25
CA PHE A 6 30.99 29.37 40.95
C PHE A 6 29.50 29.04 41.07
N GLY A 7 28.63 30.03 40.82
CA GLY A 7 27.21 29.81 40.53
C GLY A 7 27.03 29.35 39.08
N SER A 8 26.89 28.05 38.90
CA SER A 8 26.73 27.36 37.62
C SER A 8 25.51 27.83 36.81
N ILE A 9 25.80 28.38 35.63
CA ILE A 9 25.21 28.10 34.31
C ILE A 9 23.88 27.34 34.36
N ASN A 10 22.81 28.00 33.89
CA ASN A 10 21.71 27.30 33.21
C ASN A 10 21.16 28.15 32.06
N GLN A 11 21.95 28.24 30.98
CA GLN A 11 21.49 28.77 29.68
C GLN A 11 20.80 27.68 28.81
N TYR A 12 20.64 26.46 29.33
CA TYR A 12 20.06 25.34 28.60
C TYR A 12 18.52 25.37 28.48
N TYR A 13 17.82 26.28 29.18
CA TYR A 13 16.36 26.38 29.13
C TYR A 13 15.81 27.14 27.91
N LYS A 14 16.64 27.46 26.91
CA LYS A 14 16.21 28.11 25.66
C LYS A 14 16.44 27.25 24.41
N GLN A 15 16.66 25.94 24.57
CA GLN A 15 16.78 25.00 23.44
C GLN A 15 15.66 23.96 23.35
N SER A 16 14.62 24.03 24.18
CA SER A 16 13.47 23.11 24.09
C SER A 16 12.39 23.56 23.09
N GLN A 17 12.60 24.67 22.37
CA GLN A 17 11.80 25.00 21.19
C GLN A 17 12.55 24.62 19.91
N VAL A 18 13.05 23.38 19.85
CA VAL A 18 13.22 22.71 18.56
C VAL A 18 11.81 22.58 18.01
N LYS A 19 11.46 23.51 17.11
CA LYS A 19 10.26 23.43 16.28
C LYS A 19 10.18 22.01 15.76
N SER A 20 9.17 21.27 16.21
CA SER A 20 8.80 20.00 15.62
C SER A 20 8.57 20.26 14.14
N THR A 21 9.55 19.92 13.32
CA THR A 21 9.34 19.76 11.89
C THR A 21 8.19 18.75 11.78
N PRO A 22 7.10 19.07 11.08
CA PRO A 22 6.13 18.03 10.78
C PRO A 22 6.92 16.97 10.03
N ALA A 23 7.02 15.78 10.64
CA ALA A 23 7.57 14.62 9.95
C ALA A 23 6.90 14.60 8.59
N SER A 24 7.70 14.72 7.52
CA SER A 24 7.17 14.49 6.19
C SER A 24 6.47 13.15 6.30
N LYS A 25 5.19 13.11 5.93
CA LYS A 25 4.49 11.85 5.71
C LYS A 25 5.23 11.21 4.55
N GLY A 26 6.36 10.58 4.84
CA GLY A 26 7.07 9.71 3.92
C GLY A 26 6.02 8.71 3.53
N GLU A 27 5.64 8.74 2.26
CA GLU A 27 4.74 7.78 1.67
C GLU A 27 5.23 6.41 2.15
N ALA A 28 4.42 5.74 2.97
CA ALA A 28 4.72 4.41 3.41
C ALA A 28 4.92 3.62 2.14
N LYS A 29 6.17 3.22 1.84
CA LYS A 29 6.49 2.43 0.67
C LYS A 29 5.79 1.09 0.88
N GLN A 30 4.58 1.01 0.34
CA GLN A 30 3.82 -0.22 0.29
C GLN A 30 4.38 -1.00 -0.87
N ASP A 31 4.79 -2.23 -0.60
CA ASP A 31 5.12 -3.17 -1.66
C ASP A 31 3.87 -3.38 -2.50
N ARG A 32 3.94 -2.96 -3.77
CA ARG A 32 2.90 -3.19 -4.76
C ARG A 32 3.38 -4.25 -5.71
N VAL A 33 2.59 -5.31 -5.86
CA VAL A 33 2.81 -6.29 -6.93
C VAL A 33 2.26 -5.69 -8.21
N GLU A 34 3.14 -5.23 -9.10
CA GLU A 34 2.74 -4.73 -10.41
C GLU A 34 2.61 -5.88 -11.40
N ILE A 35 1.47 -5.95 -12.09
CA ILE A 35 1.29 -6.90 -13.20
C ILE A 35 2.08 -6.36 -14.38
N SER A 36 3.00 -7.17 -14.91
CA SER A 36 3.82 -6.79 -16.06
C SER A 36 2.95 -6.41 -17.27
N GLN A 37 3.44 -5.47 -18.07
CA GLN A 37 2.73 -5.01 -19.25
C GLN A 37 2.48 -6.17 -20.24
N ALA A 38 3.46 -7.06 -20.39
CA ALA A 38 3.32 -8.29 -21.16
C ALA A 38 2.20 -9.21 -20.65
N ALA A 39 2.05 -9.37 -19.32
CA ALA A 39 0.98 -10.20 -18.75
C ALA A 39 -0.42 -9.60 -19.02
N LYS A 40 -0.55 -8.28 -18.97
CA LYS A 40 -1.81 -7.60 -19.34
C LYS A 40 -2.17 -7.79 -20.80
N GLU A 41 -1.18 -7.73 -21.70
CA GLU A 41 -1.38 -7.95 -23.13
C GLU A 41 -1.80 -9.40 -23.42
N MET A 42 -1.19 -10.38 -22.76
CA MET A 42 -1.58 -11.79 -22.88
C MET A 42 -3.00 -12.06 -22.36
N GLN A 43 -3.44 -11.35 -21.30
CA GLN A 43 -4.80 -11.46 -20.78
C GLN A 43 -5.85 -10.87 -21.72
N SER A 44 -5.49 -9.89 -22.55
CA SER A 44 -6.42 -9.18 -23.44
C SER A 44 -6.90 -10.00 -24.65
N GLY A 45 -6.51 -11.28 -24.75
CA GLY A 45 -6.98 -12.20 -25.77
C GLY A 45 -8.49 -12.42 -25.70
N LYS A 46 -9.13 -12.55 -26.87
CA LYS A 46 -10.57 -12.81 -27.00
C LYS A 46 -10.95 -14.09 -26.25
N VAL A 47 -12.16 -14.09 -25.67
CA VAL A 47 -12.74 -15.27 -25.04
C VAL A 47 -12.87 -16.38 -26.09
N ASP A 48 -12.40 -17.58 -25.73
CA ASP A 48 -12.47 -18.76 -26.59
C ASP A 48 -13.94 -19.12 -26.87
N PRO A 49 -14.38 -19.29 -28.13
CA PRO A 49 -15.73 -19.73 -28.47
C PRO A 49 -16.12 -21.06 -27.79
N ALA A 50 -15.15 -21.95 -27.51
CA ALA A 50 -15.41 -23.17 -26.75
C ALA A 50 -15.87 -22.90 -25.31
N ARG A 51 -15.42 -21.78 -24.71
CA ARG A 51 -15.89 -21.33 -23.40
C ARG A 51 -17.36 -20.90 -23.45
N GLU A 52 -17.75 -20.16 -24.49
CA GLU A 52 -19.13 -19.68 -24.65
C GLU A 52 -20.12 -20.85 -24.78
N GLN A 53 -19.78 -21.85 -25.60
CA GLN A 53 -20.57 -23.07 -25.75
C GLN A 53 -20.72 -23.81 -24.42
N ARG A 54 -19.63 -23.97 -23.67
CA ARG A 54 -19.64 -24.65 -22.37
C ARG A 54 -20.47 -23.90 -21.33
N ILE A 55 -20.47 -22.56 -21.35
CA ILE A 55 -21.33 -21.75 -20.48
C ILE A 55 -22.80 -21.98 -20.82
N GLN A 56 -23.17 -22.01 -22.10
CA GLN A 56 -24.55 -22.27 -22.53
C GLN A 56 -25.03 -23.66 -22.11
N GLU A 57 -24.19 -24.68 -22.26
CA GLU A 57 -24.51 -26.04 -21.80
C GLU A 57 -24.69 -26.11 -20.28
N LEU A 58 -23.83 -25.42 -19.52
CA LEU A 58 -23.95 -25.35 -18.07
C LEU A 58 -25.24 -24.63 -17.66
N GLN A 59 -25.57 -23.53 -18.33
CA GLN A 59 -26.80 -22.79 -18.08
C GLN A 59 -28.03 -23.67 -18.31
N ALA A 60 -28.07 -24.43 -19.41
CA ALA A 60 -29.16 -25.36 -19.70
C ALA A 60 -29.30 -26.45 -18.62
N LYS A 61 -28.17 -26.99 -18.12
CA LYS A 61 -28.18 -27.99 -17.04
C LYS A 61 -28.65 -27.41 -15.70
N ILE A 62 -28.30 -26.16 -15.40
CA ILE A 62 -28.77 -25.46 -14.21
C ILE A 62 -30.28 -25.24 -14.29
N ASP A 63 -30.78 -24.75 -15.42
CA ASP A 63 -32.20 -24.49 -15.64
C ASP A 63 -33.03 -25.78 -15.60
N ALA A 64 -32.46 -26.90 -16.06
CA ALA A 64 -33.06 -28.23 -15.96
C ALA A 64 -33.00 -28.84 -14.55
N GLY A 65 -32.27 -28.23 -13.60
CA GLY A 65 -32.06 -28.77 -12.26
C GLY A 65 -31.15 -30.00 -12.20
N GLU A 66 -30.39 -30.27 -13.27
CA GLU A 66 -29.48 -31.41 -13.40
C GLU A 66 -28.05 -31.08 -12.97
N TYR A 67 -27.76 -29.80 -12.74
CA TYR A 67 -26.47 -29.31 -12.22
C TYR A 67 -26.46 -29.38 -10.68
N ARG A 68 -25.47 -30.08 -10.11
CA ARG A 68 -25.28 -30.27 -8.65
C ARG A 68 -24.01 -29.61 -8.14
#